data_AF-A0A9D9IIC8-F1
#
_entry.id   AF-A0A9D9IIC8-F1
#
_cell.length_a   1.000
_cell.length_b   1.000
_cell.length_c   1.000
_cell.angle_alpha   90.00
_cell.angle_beta   90.00
_cell.angle_gamma   90.00
#
_symmetry.space_group_name_H-M   'P 1'
#
loop_
_entity.id
_entity.type
_entity.pdbx_description
1 polymer ?
#
loop_
_entity_poly.entity_id
_entity_poly.type
_entity_poly.pdbx_seq_one_letter_code
_entity_poly.pdbx_strand_id
1 'polypeptide(L)'
;MHKRIYHYRVILLLMSFVIIASCNILEDRDECPCRLLLQAVDLPEGQYEPVVYIYEGGVMKERIEVPVGLLKEGYVHEIARDRDVVIYVWCDSTGRLDFPVFDLNGTTVSGEYGEALPALFRDEVSIDTHAESMTVEIDFNKRFANLDIQILETEKIHGVSISGNNNGYTIGGEPLMDEFFHEPDIARQNGYVRLSSRIPRQTDDGLVINIKYEDGADSRILLGKILENKGYNWDADDLIDISIRIEGGTTGITLKSAEWNTGYDKDLTI
;
A
#
# COMPACT_ATOMS: atom_id res chain seq x y z
N MET A 1 5.23 67.91 45.92
CA MET A 1 5.93 67.41 44.70
C MET A 1 6.50 65.98 44.85
N HIS A 2 6.58 65.38 46.05
CA HIS A 2 7.13 64.03 46.25
C HIS A 2 6.18 62.84 45.96
N LYS A 3 4.85 63.00 46.01
CA LYS A 3 3.91 61.87 45.78
C LYS A 3 3.84 61.35 44.34
N ARG A 4 4.14 62.19 43.34
CA ARG A 4 4.14 61.81 41.91
C ARG A 4 5.33 60.93 41.52
N ILE A 5 6.48 61.09 42.20
CA ILE A 5 7.70 60.33 41.89
C ILE A 5 7.57 58.85 42.31
N TYR A 6 6.83 58.56 43.38
CA TYR A 6 6.58 57.19 43.83
C TYR A 6 5.71 56.39 42.86
N HIS A 7 4.71 57.01 42.23
CA HIS A 7 3.82 56.31 41.28
C HIS A 7 4.57 55.91 40.00
N TYR A 8 5.45 56.77 39.49
CA TYR A 8 6.28 56.43 38.33
C TYR A 8 7.28 55.30 38.61
N ARG A 9 7.87 55.25 39.82
CA ARG A 9 8.79 54.17 40.21
C ARG A 9 8.09 52.83 40.37
N VAL A 10 6.87 52.82 40.90
CA VAL A 10 6.07 51.59 41.04
C VAL A 10 5.58 51.07 39.69
N ILE A 11 5.17 51.97 38.78
CA ILE A 11 4.74 51.60 37.42
C ILE A 11 5.93 51.08 36.59
N LEU A 12 7.12 51.68 36.71
CA LEU A 12 8.34 51.17 36.04
C LEU A 12 8.75 49.80 36.58
N LEU A 13 8.63 49.55 37.89
CA LEU A 13 8.89 48.25 38.50
C LEU A 13 7.89 47.18 38.04
N LEU A 14 6.60 47.52 37.94
CA LEU A 14 5.56 46.62 37.44
C LEU A 14 5.74 46.33 35.94
N MET A 15 6.08 47.32 35.11
CA MET A 15 6.39 47.11 33.69
C MET A 15 7.63 46.22 33.51
N SER A 16 8.69 46.39 34.31
CA SER A 16 9.84 45.48 34.25
C SER A 16 9.46 44.06 34.65
N PHE A 17 8.57 43.86 35.62
CA PHE A 17 8.13 42.53 36.02
C PHE A 17 7.28 41.85 34.93
N VAL A 18 6.46 42.61 34.20
CA VAL A 18 5.66 42.09 33.08
C VAL A 18 6.54 41.74 31.88
N ILE A 19 7.62 42.49 31.61
CA ILE A 19 8.57 42.20 30.53
C ILE A 19 9.43 40.96 30.85
N ILE A 20 9.78 40.73 32.12
CA ILE A 20 10.55 39.53 32.52
C ILE A 20 9.64 38.28 32.56
N ALA A 21 8.32 38.44 32.76
CA ALA A 21 7.35 37.35 32.74
C ALA A 21 6.83 36.97 31.33
N SER A 22 7.14 37.75 30.30
CA SER A 22 6.63 37.54 28.93
C SER A 22 7.67 37.03 27.93
N CYS A 23 8.81 36.54 28.40
CA CYS A 23 9.75 35.75 27.60
C CYS A 23 10.27 34.60 28.46
N ASN A 24 9.52 33.48 28.46
CA ASN A 24 10.06 32.20 28.88
C ASN A 24 11.04 31.72 27.79
N ILE A 25 12.20 32.37 27.72
CA ILE A 25 13.30 32.15 26.76
C ILE A 25 14.23 31.00 27.21
N LEU A 26 13.71 30.13 28.09
CA LEU A 26 14.37 28.99 28.70
C LEU A 26 13.40 27.80 28.79
N GLU A 27 12.57 27.60 27.77
CA GLU A 27 12.04 26.25 27.57
C GLU A 27 13.19 25.45 26.97
N ASP A 28 13.64 24.43 27.67
CA ASP A 28 14.65 23.50 27.17
C ASP A 28 14.00 22.73 26.00
N ARG A 29 14.27 23.19 24.76
CA ARG A 29 13.66 22.63 23.54
C ARG A 29 14.46 21.46 22.98
N ASP A 30 15.54 21.07 23.65
CA ASP A 30 16.37 19.94 23.23
C ASP A 30 15.61 18.61 23.44
N GLU A 31 14.65 18.56 24.38
CA GLU A 31 13.77 17.40 24.60
C GLU A 31 12.43 17.47 23.84
N CYS A 32 12.18 18.51 23.03
CA CYS A 32 10.91 18.61 22.30
C CYS A 32 10.82 17.56 21.17
N PRO A 33 9.72 16.79 21.07
CA PRO A 33 9.54 15.84 19.98
C PRO A 33 9.35 16.57 18.64
N CYS A 34 9.66 15.86 17.56
CA CYS A 34 9.29 16.26 16.21
C CYS A 34 7.82 15.90 15.95
N ARG A 35 7.03 16.84 15.43
CA ARG A 35 5.62 16.62 15.06
C ARG A 35 5.49 16.27 13.58
N LEU A 36 5.21 15.01 13.29
CA LEU A 36 4.92 14.52 11.94
C LEU A 36 3.45 14.78 11.60
N LEU A 37 3.20 15.47 10.49
CA LEU A 37 1.89 15.58 9.86
C LEU A 37 1.84 14.58 8.70
N LEU A 38 1.26 13.41 8.94
CA LEU A 38 1.07 12.36 7.94
C LEU A 38 -0.17 12.71 7.11
N GLN A 39 0.00 12.90 5.81
CA GLN A 39 -1.10 13.30 4.93
C GLN A 39 -1.07 12.50 3.63
N ALA A 40 -2.16 11.81 3.32
CA ALA A 40 -2.31 11.11 2.05
C ALA A 40 -2.53 12.12 0.91
N VAL A 41 -1.74 11.99 -0.16
CA VAL A 41 -1.93 12.76 -1.40
C VAL A 41 -3.23 12.35 -2.07
N ASP A 42 -3.43 11.04 -2.20
CA ASP A 42 -4.68 10.41 -2.58
C ASP A 42 -4.92 9.16 -1.73
N LEU A 43 -6.19 8.78 -1.58
CA LEU A 43 -6.57 7.55 -0.90
C LEU A 43 -7.11 6.55 -1.92
N PRO A 44 -6.67 5.28 -1.87
CA PRO A 44 -7.27 4.23 -2.68
C PRO A 44 -8.80 4.20 -2.55
N GLU A 45 -9.51 4.03 -3.68
CA GLU A 45 -10.98 3.99 -3.70
C GLU A 45 -11.53 2.79 -2.93
N GLY A 46 -12.10 3.05 -1.74
CA GLY A 46 -12.68 1.99 -0.90
C GLY A 46 -12.67 2.37 0.57
N GLN A 47 -13.19 1.47 1.41
CA GLN A 47 -12.99 1.55 2.85
C GLN A 47 -11.74 0.74 3.20
N TYR A 48 -10.60 1.40 3.21
CA TYR A 48 -9.32 0.82 3.57
C TYR A 48 -8.83 1.42 4.88
N GLU A 49 -8.30 0.60 5.78
CA GLU A 49 -7.77 1.04 7.07
C GLU A 49 -6.24 1.08 7.01
N PRO A 50 -5.63 2.27 6.93
CA PRO A 50 -4.19 2.39 6.83
C PRO A 50 -3.52 2.10 8.19
N VAL A 51 -2.43 1.35 8.12
CA VAL A 51 -1.56 1.06 9.26
C VAL A 51 -0.18 1.64 8.97
N VAL A 52 0.29 2.49 9.86
CA VAL A 52 1.59 3.15 9.79
C VAL A 52 2.57 2.39 10.68
N TYR A 53 3.73 2.04 10.14
CA TYR A 53 4.83 1.39 10.83
C TYR A 53 6.03 2.31 10.81
N ILE A 54 6.60 2.58 11.98
CA ILE A 54 7.78 3.45 12.12
C ILE A 54 8.96 2.59 12.55
N TYR A 55 10.02 2.61 11.75
CA TYR A 55 11.27 1.89 11.99
C TYR A 55 12.42 2.86 12.24
N GLU A 56 13.29 2.52 13.19
CA GLU A 56 14.53 3.24 13.47
C GLU A 56 15.67 2.21 13.54
N GLY A 57 16.71 2.40 12.72
CA GLY A 57 17.84 1.46 12.64
C GLY A 57 17.44 0.02 12.30
N GLY A 58 16.38 -0.16 11.49
CA GLY A 58 15.85 -1.47 11.08
C GLY A 58 14.97 -2.17 12.13
N VAL A 59 14.67 -1.53 13.25
CA VAL A 59 13.80 -2.07 14.32
C VAL A 59 12.49 -1.30 14.34
N MET A 60 11.36 -2.02 14.34
CA MET A 60 10.05 -1.41 14.48
C MET A 60 9.94 -0.76 15.86
N LYS A 61 9.60 0.53 15.89
CA LYS A 61 9.36 1.28 17.12
C LYS A 61 7.88 1.38 17.41
N GLU A 62 7.09 1.66 16.39
CA GLU A 62 5.67 1.95 16.55
C GLU A 62 4.84 1.34 15.41
N ARG A 63 3.62 0.92 15.76
CA ARG A 63 2.54 0.54 14.86
C ARG A 63 1.33 1.38 15.21
N ILE A 64 0.77 2.08 14.24
CA ILE A 64 -0.32 3.03 14.43
C ILE A 64 -1.42 2.70 13.45
N GLU A 65 -2.60 2.39 13.96
CA GLU A 65 -3.81 2.32 13.14
C GLU A 65 -4.35 3.73 12.99
N VAL A 66 -4.42 4.21 11.75
CA VAL A 66 -4.90 5.56 11.46
C VAL A 66 -6.28 5.46 10.82
N PRO A 67 -7.33 6.06 11.41
CA PRO A 67 -8.61 6.15 10.73
C PRO A 67 -8.46 6.84 9.37
N VAL A 68 -9.02 6.25 8.31
CA VAL A 68 -8.82 6.70 6.92
C VAL A 68 -9.14 8.19 6.71
N GLY A 69 -10.15 8.73 7.41
CA GLY A 69 -10.50 10.15 7.33
C GLY A 69 -9.40 11.08 7.86
N LEU A 70 -8.61 10.63 8.85
CA LEU A 70 -7.55 11.44 9.44
C LEU A 70 -6.31 11.52 8.56
N LEU A 71 -5.98 10.51 7.75
CA LEU A 71 -4.90 10.63 6.78
C LEU A 71 -5.21 11.66 5.69
N LYS A 72 -6.48 11.81 5.30
CA LYS A 72 -6.90 12.83 4.33
C LYS A 72 -6.79 14.24 4.91
N GLU A 73 -7.21 14.40 6.16
CA GLU A 73 -7.21 15.69 6.86
C GLU A 73 -5.83 16.08 7.41
N GLY A 74 -4.94 15.11 7.57
CA GLY A 74 -3.62 15.25 8.18
C GLY A 74 -3.63 14.70 9.61
N TYR A 75 -2.97 13.55 9.80
CA TYR A 75 -2.81 12.91 11.09
C TYR A 75 -1.51 13.37 11.75
N VAL A 76 -1.59 13.92 12.95
CA VAL A 76 -0.41 14.37 13.70
C VAL A 76 0.09 13.26 14.61
N HIS A 77 1.37 12.94 14.49
CA HIS A 77 2.08 11.99 15.33
C HIS A 77 3.37 12.62 15.88
N GLU A 78 3.70 12.33 17.13
CA GLU A 78 4.91 12.86 17.79
C GLU A 78 5.97 11.78 17.86
N ILE A 79 7.18 12.10 17.42
CA ILE A 79 8.32 11.19 17.44
C ILE A 79 9.54 11.87 18.08
N ALA A 80 10.44 11.08 18.64
CA ALA A 80 11.72 11.59 19.13
C ALA A 80 12.48 12.36 18.03
N ARG A 81 13.07 13.49 18.41
CA ARG A 81 13.88 14.34 17.53
C ARG A 81 15.25 13.72 17.26
N ASP A 82 15.90 14.18 16.20
CA ASP A 82 17.27 13.81 15.81
C ASP A 82 17.44 12.30 15.55
N ARG A 83 16.44 11.69 14.91
CA ARG A 83 16.42 10.29 14.50
C ARG A 83 16.29 10.18 12.99
N ASP A 84 16.94 9.17 12.42
CA ASP A 84 16.65 8.69 11.07
C ASP A 84 15.60 7.57 11.17
N VAL A 85 14.44 7.79 10.57
CA VAL A 85 13.36 6.80 10.60
C VAL A 85 12.81 6.51 9.20
N VAL A 86 12.33 5.29 9.03
CA VAL A 86 11.61 4.85 7.85
C VAL A 86 10.16 4.59 8.24
N ILE A 87 9.24 5.20 7.51
CA ILE A 87 7.81 5.07 7.69
C ILE A 87 7.28 4.21 6.55
N TYR A 88 6.68 3.07 6.89
CA TYR A 88 5.89 2.27 5.96
C TYR A 88 4.41 2.49 6.23
N VAL A 89 3.64 2.75 5.19
CA VAL A 89 2.19 2.87 5.32
C VAL A 89 1.56 1.82 4.43
N TRP A 90 0.79 0.92 5.03
CA TRP A 90 0.09 -0.16 4.33
C TRP A 90 -1.42 0.01 4.45
N CYS A 91 -2.14 -0.37 3.40
CA CYS A 91 -3.59 -0.33 3.35
C CYS A 91 -4.12 -1.58 2.65
N ASP A 92 -5.12 -2.25 3.24
CA ASP A 92 -5.73 -3.44 2.63
C ASP A 92 -7.25 -3.45 2.62
N SER A 93 -7.83 -4.19 1.66
CA SER A 93 -9.29 -4.33 1.54
C SER A 93 -9.98 -5.08 2.66
N THR A 94 -9.25 -5.81 3.52
CA THR A 94 -9.88 -6.67 4.53
C THR A 94 -9.91 -6.02 5.91
N GLY A 95 -9.12 -4.96 6.14
CA GLY A 95 -8.93 -4.37 7.47
C GLY A 95 -8.25 -5.33 8.44
N ARG A 96 -7.53 -6.33 7.92
CA ARG A 96 -6.88 -7.39 8.71
C ARG A 96 -5.37 -7.42 8.50
N LEU A 97 -4.76 -6.31 8.08
CA LEU A 97 -3.31 -6.18 8.05
C LEU A 97 -2.73 -6.35 9.47
N ASP A 98 -2.34 -7.59 9.75
CA ASP A 98 -1.55 -7.95 10.91
C ASP A 98 -0.22 -8.52 10.42
N PHE A 99 0.76 -7.63 10.48
CA PHE A 99 2.15 -7.86 10.15
C PHE A 99 2.82 -8.32 11.46
N PRO A 100 3.09 -9.63 11.67
CA PRO A 100 3.63 -10.12 12.94
C PRO A 100 4.98 -9.46 13.20
N VAL A 101 5.05 -8.71 14.30
CA VAL A 101 6.11 -7.75 14.63
C VAL A 101 7.29 -8.46 15.29
N PHE A 102 8.47 -8.57 14.65
CA PHE A 102 9.75 -8.72 15.38
C PHE A 102 10.99 -8.22 14.61
N ASP A 103 10.99 -8.19 13.27
CA ASP A 103 12.07 -7.63 12.43
C ASP A 103 11.59 -7.35 10.99
N LEU A 104 12.36 -6.61 10.19
CA LEU A 104 12.04 -6.37 8.75
C LEU A 104 11.97 -7.66 7.92
N ASN A 105 12.53 -8.78 8.42
CA ASN A 105 12.74 -10.00 7.65
C ASN A 105 11.63 -11.05 7.83
N GLY A 106 10.82 -10.97 8.90
CA GLY A 106 9.77 -11.93 9.24
C GLY A 106 8.35 -11.37 9.13
N THR A 107 8.22 -10.05 8.94
CA THR A 107 6.92 -9.39 8.87
C THR A 107 6.39 -9.41 7.44
N THR A 108 5.34 -10.21 7.21
CA THR A 108 4.79 -10.46 5.87
C THR A 108 3.26 -10.31 5.83
N VAL A 109 2.74 -10.02 4.64
CA VAL A 109 1.32 -10.09 4.29
C VAL A 109 1.20 -11.09 3.15
N SER A 110 0.38 -12.13 3.31
CA SER A 110 0.12 -13.14 2.28
C SER A 110 -1.37 -13.33 2.05
N GLY A 111 -1.73 -13.78 0.85
CA GLY A 111 -3.08 -14.27 0.57
C GLY A 111 -3.35 -15.58 1.31
N GLU A 112 -4.60 -15.78 1.73
CA GLU A 112 -5.03 -17.10 2.21
C GLU A 112 -5.04 -18.10 1.04
N TYR A 113 -4.63 -19.34 1.31
CA TYR A 113 -4.63 -20.37 0.27
C TYR A 113 -6.05 -20.61 -0.25
N GLY A 114 -6.23 -20.55 -1.57
CA GLY A 114 -7.53 -20.70 -2.21
C GLY A 114 -8.31 -19.40 -2.36
N GLU A 115 -7.80 -18.27 -1.85
CA GLU A 115 -8.42 -16.95 -1.96
C GLU A 115 -7.60 -16.04 -2.88
N ALA A 116 -8.26 -15.03 -3.45
CA ALA A 116 -7.55 -13.95 -4.14
C ALA A 116 -6.68 -13.17 -3.15
N LEU A 117 -5.57 -12.59 -3.64
CA LEU A 117 -4.83 -11.62 -2.82
C LEU A 117 -5.77 -10.47 -2.41
N PRO A 118 -5.72 -9.95 -1.19
CA PRO A 118 -6.39 -8.69 -0.87
C PRO A 118 -5.89 -7.55 -1.77
N ALA A 119 -6.70 -6.51 -1.95
CA ALA A 119 -6.18 -5.28 -2.55
C ALA A 119 -5.21 -4.69 -1.54
N LEU A 120 -3.97 -4.46 -1.97
CA LEU A 120 -2.88 -3.98 -1.14
C LEU A 120 -2.28 -2.73 -1.75
N PHE A 121 -2.07 -1.73 -0.91
CA PHE A 121 -1.43 -0.46 -1.25
C PHE A 121 -0.35 -0.15 -0.23
N ARG A 122 0.72 0.48 -0.69
CA ARG A 122 1.88 0.78 0.15
C ARG A 122 2.57 2.06 -0.28
N ASP A 123 3.00 2.82 0.71
CA ASP A 123 4.04 3.84 0.55
C ASP A 123 5.20 3.63 1.55
N GLU A 124 6.35 4.22 1.24
CA GLU A 124 7.56 4.26 2.06
C GLU A 124 8.20 5.65 2.02
N VAL A 125 8.43 6.21 3.21
CA VAL A 125 9.12 7.50 3.34
C VAL A 125 10.24 7.40 4.36
N SER A 126 11.45 7.80 3.96
CA SER A 126 12.59 7.99 4.86
C SER A 126 12.70 9.45 5.26
N ILE A 127 12.79 9.73 6.56
CA ILE A 127 12.85 11.09 7.10
C ILE A 127 13.93 11.21 8.19
N ASP A 128 14.51 12.41 8.28
CA ASP A 128 15.30 12.83 9.45
C ASP A 128 14.43 13.70 10.37
N THR A 129 14.37 13.42 11.67
CA THR A 129 13.47 14.12 12.61
C THR A 129 14.14 15.33 13.26
N HIS A 130 15.00 16.06 12.55
CA HIS A 130 15.73 17.22 13.10
C HIS A 130 14.87 18.48 13.26
N ALA A 131 13.69 18.54 12.64
CA ALA A 131 12.79 19.68 12.72
C ALA A 131 11.80 19.59 13.90
N GLU A 132 11.17 20.72 14.25
CA GLU A 132 10.08 20.74 15.23
C GLU A 132 8.79 20.14 14.67
N SER A 133 8.57 20.29 13.37
CA SER A 133 7.44 19.70 12.67
C SER A 133 7.79 19.45 11.21
N MET A 134 7.23 18.38 10.66
CA MET A 134 7.45 17.94 9.28
C MET A 134 6.13 17.44 8.69
N THR A 135 5.92 17.69 7.40
CA THR A 135 4.83 17.08 6.66
C THR A 135 5.37 15.89 5.89
N VAL A 136 4.71 14.75 6.01
CA VAL A 136 5.02 13.51 5.32
C VAL A 136 3.84 13.24 4.38
N GLU A 137 4.06 13.47 3.10
CA GLU A 137 3.11 13.13 2.06
C GLU A 137 3.15 11.61 1.84
N ILE A 138 1.99 10.98 1.88
CA ILE A 138 1.82 9.54 1.67
C ILE A 138 1.21 9.34 0.28
N ASP A 139 1.97 8.74 -0.63
CA ASP A 139 1.54 8.42 -1.99
C ASP A 139 1.46 6.91 -2.17
N PHE A 140 0.25 6.37 -2.07
CA PHE A 140 0.04 4.93 -2.10
C PHE A 140 0.27 4.34 -3.48
N ASN A 141 1.14 3.34 -3.61
CA ASN A 141 1.21 2.54 -4.83
C ASN A 141 0.52 1.19 -4.68
N LYS A 142 -0.14 0.77 -5.77
CA LYS A 142 -0.83 -0.51 -5.90
C LYS A 142 0.15 -1.69 -5.93
N ARG A 143 -0.08 -2.68 -5.05
CA ARG A 143 0.73 -3.89 -4.90
C ARG A 143 -0.02 -5.15 -5.35
N PHE A 144 -0.90 -5.06 -6.34
CA PHE A 144 -1.55 -6.23 -6.93
C PHE A 144 -1.93 -5.94 -8.38
N ALA A 145 -2.08 -6.99 -9.19
CA ALA A 145 -2.71 -6.90 -10.50
C ALA A 145 -4.08 -7.57 -10.44
N ASN A 146 -5.12 -6.92 -10.98
CA ASN A 146 -6.35 -7.60 -11.34
C ASN A 146 -6.11 -8.40 -12.61
N LEU A 147 -6.41 -9.68 -12.55
CA LEU A 147 -6.35 -10.61 -13.66
C LEU A 147 -7.77 -10.96 -14.08
N ASP A 148 -8.23 -10.37 -15.17
CA ASP A 148 -9.52 -10.65 -15.79
C ASP A 148 -9.35 -11.64 -16.92
N ILE A 149 -10.02 -12.78 -16.85
CA ILE A 149 -9.90 -13.85 -17.83
C ILE A 149 -11.26 -14.11 -18.48
N GLN A 150 -11.27 -14.13 -19.82
CA GLN A 150 -12.41 -14.53 -20.63
C GLN A 150 -12.02 -15.73 -21.50
N ILE A 151 -12.72 -16.85 -21.37
CA ILE A 151 -12.44 -18.09 -22.10
C ILE A 151 -13.66 -18.40 -22.96
N LEU A 152 -13.46 -18.55 -24.27
CA LEU A 152 -14.50 -19.09 -25.15
C LEU A 152 -14.76 -20.54 -24.78
N GLU A 153 -15.98 -20.85 -24.34
CA GLU A 153 -16.36 -22.17 -23.88
C GLU A 153 -16.74 -23.06 -25.09
N THR A 154 -15.71 -23.61 -25.76
CA THR A 154 -15.91 -24.62 -26.83
C THR A 154 -16.20 -26.01 -26.27
N GLU A 155 -15.67 -26.28 -25.07
CA GLU A 155 -15.88 -27.47 -24.27
C GLU A 155 -16.30 -27.04 -22.86
N LYS A 156 -17.05 -27.88 -22.16
CA LYS A 156 -17.63 -27.49 -20.87
C LYS A 156 -16.54 -27.45 -19.79
N ILE A 157 -16.30 -26.25 -19.26
CA ILE A 157 -15.28 -26.01 -18.24
C ILE A 157 -15.87 -26.35 -16.87
N HIS A 158 -15.18 -27.23 -16.14
CA HIS A 158 -15.53 -27.60 -14.77
C HIS A 158 -15.00 -26.58 -13.76
N GLY A 159 -13.73 -26.18 -13.90
CA GLY A 159 -13.06 -25.28 -12.96
C GLY A 159 -11.84 -24.60 -13.58
N VAL A 160 -11.44 -23.48 -12.99
CA VAL A 160 -10.22 -22.75 -13.38
C VAL A 160 -9.48 -22.38 -12.11
N SER A 161 -8.19 -22.66 -12.05
CA SER A 161 -7.33 -22.22 -10.96
C SER A 161 -6.14 -21.41 -11.47
N ILE A 162 -5.67 -20.50 -10.62
CA ILE A 162 -4.51 -19.66 -10.87
C ILE A 162 -3.51 -19.97 -9.77
N SER A 163 -2.26 -20.22 -10.15
CA SER A 163 -1.20 -20.54 -9.21
C SER A 163 0.10 -19.82 -9.56
N GLY A 164 0.92 -19.50 -8.57
CA GLY A 164 2.23 -18.86 -8.75
C GLY A 164 3.16 -19.11 -7.57
N ASN A 165 4.37 -18.57 -7.66
CA ASN A 165 5.43 -18.77 -6.65
C ASN A 165 5.59 -17.57 -5.71
N ASN A 166 4.70 -16.59 -5.82
CA ASN A 166 4.64 -15.45 -4.92
C ASN A 166 3.22 -15.31 -4.40
N ASN A 167 3.03 -15.20 -3.09
CA ASN A 167 1.70 -15.10 -2.47
C ASN A 167 1.49 -13.82 -1.63
N GLY A 168 2.45 -12.91 -1.62
CA GLY A 168 2.43 -11.81 -0.66
C GLY A 168 3.62 -10.87 -0.75
N TYR A 169 3.85 -10.14 0.34
CA TYR A 169 4.92 -9.17 0.49
C TYR A 169 5.52 -9.18 1.89
N THR A 170 6.77 -8.78 1.99
CA THR A 170 7.38 -8.28 3.24
C THR A 170 6.82 -6.89 3.58
N ILE A 171 7.11 -6.38 4.77
CA ILE A 171 6.82 -4.98 5.15
C ILE A 171 7.49 -3.95 4.23
N GLY A 172 8.69 -4.28 3.70
CA GLY A 172 9.43 -3.51 2.72
C GLY A 172 8.81 -3.54 1.31
N GLY A 173 7.77 -4.35 1.10
CA GLY A 173 7.09 -4.45 -0.19
C GLY A 173 7.81 -5.36 -1.18
N GLU A 174 8.85 -6.08 -0.76
CA GLU A 174 9.46 -7.13 -1.56
C GLU A 174 8.49 -8.32 -1.69
N PRO A 175 8.34 -8.92 -2.89
CA PRO A 175 7.47 -10.08 -3.07
C PRO A 175 7.90 -11.27 -2.21
N LEU A 176 6.95 -11.88 -1.50
CA LEU A 176 7.18 -13.06 -0.70
C LEU A 176 7.14 -14.31 -1.60
N MET A 177 8.24 -15.07 -1.61
CA MET A 177 8.34 -16.34 -2.33
C MET A 177 7.65 -17.46 -1.56
N ASP A 178 6.42 -17.78 -1.94
CA ASP A 178 5.60 -18.83 -1.35
C ASP A 178 4.43 -19.16 -2.31
N GLU A 179 3.80 -20.32 -2.13
CA GLU A 179 2.76 -20.82 -3.03
C GLU A 179 1.53 -19.90 -3.02
N PHE A 180 1.18 -19.38 -4.19
CA PHE A 180 -0.10 -18.75 -4.44
C PHE A 180 -1.02 -19.71 -5.16
N PHE A 181 -2.27 -19.78 -4.71
CA PHE A 181 -3.32 -20.56 -5.34
C PHE A 181 -4.67 -19.88 -5.12
N HIS A 182 -5.45 -19.73 -6.19
CA HIS A 182 -6.81 -19.24 -6.13
C HIS A 182 -7.68 -19.97 -7.17
N GLU A 183 -8.88 -20.39 -6.77
CA GLU A 183 -9.90 -21.00 -7.64
C GLU A 183 -11.11 -20.06 -7.71
N PRO A 184 -11.09 -19.07 -8.62
CA PRO A 184 -12.13 -18.04 -8.68
C PRO A 184 -13.49 -18.59 -9.12
N ASP A 185 -14.54 -17.92 -8.66
CA ASP A 185 -15.90 -18.16 -9.14
C ASP A 185 -16.01 -17.91 -10.66
N ILE A 186 -16.70 -18.84 -11.33
CA ILE A 186 -16.89 -18.78 -12.77
C ILE A 186 -18.26 -18.19 -13.11
N ALA A 187 -18.26 -17.07 -13.82
CA ALA A 187 -19.44 -16.51 -14.46
C ALA A 187 -19.55 -16.97 -15.92
N ARG A 188 -20.72 -17.46 -16.35
CA ARG A 188 -20.98 -17.87 -17.74
C ARG A 188 -21.90 -16.89 -18.44
N GLN A 189 -21.46 -16.35 -19.57
CA GLN A 189 -22.26 -15.41 -20.36
C GLN A 189 -21.89 -15.49 -21.84
N ASN A 190 -22.90 -15.61 -22.71
CA ASN A 190 -22.76 -15.54 -24.18
C ASN A 190 -21.71 -16.51 -24.76
N GLY A 191 -21.60 -17.73 -24.21
CA GLY A 191 -20.60 -18.71 -24.65
C GLY A 191 -19.18 -18.46 -24.13
N TYR A 192 -19.02 -17.53 -23.19
CA TYR A 192 -17.76 -17.28 -22.49
C TYR A 192 -17.87 -17.63 -21.01
N VAL A 193 -16.78 -18.17 -20.48
CA VAL A 193 -16.46 -18.25 -19.06
C VAL A 193 -15.64 -17.01 -18.70
N ARG A 194 -16.08 -16.28 -17.67
CA ARG A 194 -15.41 -15.11 -17.11
C ARG A 194 -15.07 -15.34 -15.65
N LEU A 195 -13.89 -14.93 -15.27
CA LEU A 195 -13.38 -15.01 -13.91
C LEU A 195 -12.34 -13.92 -13.68
N SER A 196 -12.17 -13.54 -12.41
CA SER A 196 -11.22 -12.51 -12.00
C SER A 196 -10.44 -12.98 -10.78
N SER A 197 -9.18 -12.58 -10.69
CA SER A 197 -8.33 -12.82 -9.52
C SER A 197 -7.46 -11.61 -9.25
N ARG A 198 -7.13 -11.35 -8.00
CA ARG A 198 -6.04 -10.44 -7.64
C ARG A 198 -4.79 -11.26 -7.37
N ILE A 199 -3.72 -10.92 -8.08
CA ILE A 199 -2.45 -11.62 -8.01
C ILE A 199 -1.34 -10.68 -7.50
N PRO A 200 -0.38 -11.20 -6.71
CA PRO A 200 0.76 -10.40 -6.26
C PRO A 200 1.78 -10.21 -7.39
N ARG A 201 2.78 -9.36 -7.13
CA ARG A 201 3.99 -9.26 -7.95
C ARG A 201 4.64 -10.63 -8.07
N GLN A 202 5.13 -10.92 -9.26
CA GLN A 202 5.87 -12.14 -9.54
C GLN A 202 7.35 -11.81 -9.66
N THR A 203 8.20 -12.67 -9.13
CA THR A 203 9.67 -12.59 -9.28
C THR A 203 10.21 -13.63 -10.27
N ASP A 204 9.33 -14.46 -10.83
CA ASP A 204 9.65 -15.48 -11.82
C ASP A 204 8.52 -15.67 -12.85
N ASP A 205 8.68 -16.64 -13.75
CA ASP A 205 7.73 -16.98 -14.82
C ASP A 205 6.72 -18.07 -14.41
N GLY A 206 6.60 -18.37 -13.11
CA GLY A 206 5.85 -19.50 -12.54
C GLY A 206 4.33 -19.33 -12.51
N LEU A 207 3.82 -18.14 -12.81
CA LEU A 207 2.38 -17.86 -12.83
C LEU A 207 1.67 -18.70 -13.92
N VAL A 208 0.66 -19.47 -13.52
CA VAL A 208 -0.01 -20.47 -14.35
C VAL A 208 -1.53 -20.37 -14.19
N ILE A 209 -2.26 -20.56 -15.29
CA ILE A 209 -3.70 -20.83 -15.29
C ILE A 209 -3.90 -22.31 -15.63
N ASN A 210 -4.66 -23.03 -14.81
CA ASN A 210 -5.09 -24.39 -15.08
C ASN A 210 -6.59 -24.40 -15.34
N ILE A 211 -7.01 -25.02 -16.43
CA ILE A 211 -8.41 -25.17 -16.83
C ILE A 211 -8.73 -26.66 -16.75
N LYS A 212 -9.74 -27.02 -15.96
CA LYS A 212 -10.27 -28.39 -15.87
C LYS A 212 -11.57 -28.48 -16.64
N TYR A 213 -11.70 -29.46 -17.52
CA TYR A 213 -12.90 -29.73 -18.30
C TYR A 213 -13.73 -30.85 -17.67
N GLU A 214 -15.03 -30.91 -17.99
CA GLU A 214 -15.94 -31.93 -17.42
C GLU A 214 -15.64 -33.37 -17.86
N ASP A 215 -14.99 -33.55 -19.01
CA ASP A 215 -14.58 -34.87 -19.52
C ASP A 215 -13.31 -35.41 -18.82
N GLY A 216 -12.74 -34.63 -17.89
CA GLY A 216 -11.52 -34.95 -17.16
C GLY A 216 -10.23 -34.48 -17.83
N ALA A 217 -10.29 -33.85 -19.01
CA ALA A 217 -9.13 -33.21 -19.61
C ALA A 217 -8.70 -31.97 -18.81
N ASP A 218 -7.42 -31.61 -18.91
CA ASP A 218 -6.86 -30.40 -18.35
C ASP A 218 -6.05 -29.61 -19.40
N SER A 219 -6.02 -28.29 -19.23
CA SER A 219 -5.16 -27.40 -20.01
C SER A 219 -4.40 -26.48 -19.08
N ARG A 220 -3.14 -26.23 -19.43
CA ARG A 220 -2.23 -25.41 -18.65
C ARG A 220 -1.69 -24.27 -19.50
N ILE A 221 -1.84 -23.04 -19.02
CA ILE A 221 -1.34 -21.82 -19.67
C ILE A 221 -0.24 -21.25 -18.78
N LEU A 222 0.97 -21.14 -19.31
CA LEU A 222 2.14 -20.57 -18.64
C LEU A 222 2.08 -19.03 -18.71
N LEU A 223 1.17 -18.43 -17.94
CA LEU A 223 0.90 -17.00 -17.99
C LEU A 223 2.16 -16.15 -17.72
N GLY A 224 2.98 -16.52 -16.73
CA GLY A 224 4.22 -15.80 -16.39
C GLY A 224 5.12 -15.61 -17.60
N LYS A 225 5.39 -16.68 -18.35
CA LYS A 225 6.16 -16.62 -19.61
C LYS A 225 5.54 -15.72 -20.66
N ILE A 226 4.21 -15.73 -20.80
CA ILE A 226 3.57 -14.90 -21.83
C ILE A 226 3.68 -13.42 -21.44
N LEU A 227 3.48 -13.09 -20.16
CA LEU A 227 3.63 -11.73 -19.63
C LEU A 227 5.07 -11.22 -19.75
N GLU A 228 6.06 -12.04 -19.42
CA GLU A 228 7.48 -11.72 -19.60
C GLU A 228 7.79 -11.41 -21.06
N ASN A 229 7.37 -12.29 -21.99
CA ASN A 229 7.57 -12.08 -23.43
C ASN A 229 6.84 -10.84 -23.98
N LYS A 230 5.75 -10.41 -23.31
CA LYS A 230 5.00 -9.19 -23.64
C LYS A 230 5.56 -7.93 -22.96
N GLY A 231 6.59 -8.07 -22.12
CA GLY A 231 7.25 -6.96 -21.44
C GLY A 231 6.44 -6.39 -20.27
N TYR A 232 5.60 -7.20 -19.62
CA TYR A 232 4.92 -6.78 -18.39
C TYR A 232 5.97 -6.49 -17.30
N ASN A 233 5.91 -5.30 -16.71
CA ASN A 233 6.87 -4.86 -15.71
C ASN A 233 6.34 -5.12 -14.29
N TRP A 234 6.82 -6.18 -13.65
CA TRP A 234 6.51 -6.50 -12.25
C TRP A 234 7.17 -5.55 -11.24
N ASP A 235 8.13 -4.74 -11.68
CA ASP A 235 8.87 -3.78 -10.84
C ASP A 235 8.32 -2.34 -10.94
N ALA A 236 7.26 -2.10 -11.71
CA ALA A 236 6.62 -0.79 -11.80
C ALA A 236 6.06 -0.34 -10.45
N ASP A 237 6.12 0.95 -10.09
CA ASP A 237 5.61 1.43 -8.80
C ASP A 237 4.15 1.01 -8.57
N ASP A 238 3.29 1.26 -9.57
CA ASP A 238 1.93 0.75 -9.65
C ASP A 238 1.80 -0.40 -10.64
N LEU A 239 1.19 -1.51 -10.18
CA LEU A 239 0.89 -2.64 -11.06
C LEU A 239 -0.30 -2.38 -11.99
N ILE A 240 -0.14 -2.82 -13.24
CA ILE A 240 -1.12 -2.68 -14.32
C ILE A 240 -2.03 -3.91 -14.35
N ASP A 241 -3.31 -3.72 -14.67
CA ASP A 241 -4.26 -4.82 -14.75
C ASP A 241 -4.10 -5.62 -16.05
N ILE A 242 -4.44 -6.91 -15.97
CA ILE A 242 -4.17 -7.89 -17.01
C ILE A 242 -5.52 -8.44 -17.48
N SER A 243 -5.83 -8.26 -18.76
CA SER A 243 -7.02 -8.84 -19.39
C SER A 243 -6.62 -9.91 -20.40
N ILE A 244 -7.16 -11.11 -20.25
CA ILE A 244 -6.81 -12.26 -21.09
C ILE A 244 -8.07 -12.77 -21.77
N ARG A 245 -7.94 -13.09 -23.06
CA ARG A 245 -8.97 -13.74 -23.86
C ARG A 245 -8.42 -15.01 -24.50
N ILE A 246 -9.02 -16.15 -24.17
CA ILE A 246 -8.60 -17.48 -24.65
C ILE A 246 -9.66 -18.00 -25.63
N GLU A 247 -9.27 -18.26 -26.88
CA GLU A 247 -10.16 -18.73 -27.95
C GLU A 247 -9.55 -19.91 -28.70
N GLY A 248 -10.08 -21.13 -28.51
CA GLY A 248 -9.86 -22.28 -29.41
C GLY A 248 -8.41 -22.62 -29.78
N GLY A 249 -7.46 -22.43 -28.85
CA GLY A 249 -6.02 -22.65 -29.06
C GLY A 249 -5.20 -21.40 -29.37
N THR A 250 -5.83 -20.24 -29.54
CA THR A 250 -5.19 -18.93 -29.55
C THR A 250 -5.44 -18.20 -28.24
N THR A 251 -4.37 -17.73 -27.61
CA THR A 251 -4.44 -16.89 -26.40
C THR A 251 -4.13 -15.45 -26.80
N GLY A 252 -5.15 -14.59 -26.79
CA GLY A 252 -4.98 -13.14 -26.90
C GLY A 252 -4.82 -12.53 -25.51
N ILE A 253 -3.78 -11.73 -25.30
CA ILE A 253 -3.58 -10.99 -24.04
C ILE A 253 -3.64 -9.51 -24.36
N THR A 254 -4.46 -8.78 -23.60
CA THR A 254 -4.54 -7.32 -23.63
C THR A 254 -4.10 -6.81 -22.28
N LEU A 255 -3.09 -5.94 -22.25
CA LEU A 255 -2.67 -5.29 -21.02
C LEU A 255 -3.49 -4.01 -20.88
N LYS A 256 -4.17 -3.85 -19.75
CA LYS A 256 -5.00 -2.67 -19.48
C LYS A 256 -4.43 -1.90 -18.33
N SER A 257 -3.84 -0.75 -18.61
CA SER A 257 -3.54 0.22 -17.56
C SER A 257 -4.81 1.03 -17.32
N ALA A 258 -5.53 0.70 -16.26
CA ALA A 258 -6.43 1.65 -15.62
C ALA A 258 -5.60 2.45 -14.61
N GLU A 259 -5.48 3.76 -14.81
CA GLU A 259 -5.00 4.64 -13.74
C GLU A 259 -6.07 4.60 -12.63
N TRP A 260 -5.74 3.99 -11.49
CA TRP A 260 -6.67 3.88 -10.37
C TRP A 260 -7.08 5.27 -9.80
N ASN A 261 -6.31 6.32 -10.10
CA ASN A 261 -6.56 7.72 -9.72
C ASN A 261 -7.35 8.55 -10.72
N THR A 262 -7.55 8.11 -11.97
CA THR A 262 -8.15 9.00 -13.00
C THR A 262 -9.27 8.36 -13.81
N GLY A 263 -9.54 7.06 -13.65
CA GLY A 263 -10.60 6.36 -14.39
C GLY A 263 -10.39 6.33 -15.90
N TYR A 264 -9.18 6.65 -16.37
CA TYR A 264 -8.81 6.52 -17.77
C TYR A 264 -8.26 5.13 -18.03
N ASP A 265 -9.04 4.32 -18.76
CA ASP A 265 -8.56 3.10 -19.39
C ASP A 265 -7.64 3.48 -20.56
N LYS A 266 -6.36 3.13 -20.45
CA LYS A 266 -5.46 3.10 -21.60
C LYS A 266 -5.28 1.65 -22.02
N ASP A 267 -5.99 1.30 -23.10
CA ASP A 267 -5.85 0.01 -23.75
C ASP A 267 -4.47 -0.07 -24.42
N LEU A 268 -3.55 -0.86 -23.85
CA LEU A 268 -2.36 -1.31 -24.56
C LEU A 268 -2.72 -2.62 -25.26
N THR A 269 -3.26 -2.48 -26.47
CA THR A 269 -3.39 -3.60 -27.39
C THR A 269 -2.02 -3.87 -28.02
N ILE A 270 -1.38 -5.00 -27.68
CA ILE A 270 -0.10 -5.43 -28.25
C ILE A 270 -0.22 -6.81 -28.89
#